data_AF-A0A923XJN3-F1
#
_entry.id   AF-A0A923XJN3-F1
#
_cell.length_a   1.000
_cell.length_b   1.000
_cell.length_c   1.000
_cell.angle_alpha   90.00
_cell.angle_beta   90.00
_cell.angle_gamma   90.00
#
_symmetry.space_group_name_H-M   'P 1'
#
loop_
_entity.id
_entity.type
_entity.pdbx_description
1 polymer ?
#
loop_
_entity_poly.entity_id
_entity_poly.type
_entity_poly.pdbx_seq_one_letter_code
_entity_poly.pdbx_strand_id
1 'polypeptide(L)' 'MKQPDGGVVSTIASPLRLSETPPAYVRTPPALGDSTDQVLREVLAYDAQQIAALRDSRVV' A
#
# COMPACT_ATOMS: atom_id res chain seq x y z
N MET A 1 -0.97 6.13 13.64
CA MET A 1 -1.87 5.19 12.95
C MET A 1 -1.38 3.76 13.18
N LYS A 2 -2.28 2.80 13.38
CA LYS A 2 -1.94 1.40 13.67
C LYS A 2 -1.92 0.56 12.40
N GLN A 3 -0.77 0.00 12.05
CA GLN A 3 -0.58 -0.91 10.92
C GLN A 3 -1.18 -2.29 11.22
N PRO A 4 -1.42 -3.13 10.18
CA PRO A 4 -2.02 -4.46 10.34
C PRO A 4 -1.19 -5.41 11.23
N ASP A 5 0.13 -5.26 11.22
CA ASP A 5 1.09 -6.01 12.06
C ASP A 5 1.11 -5.55 13.53
N GLY A 6 0.30 -4.55 13.88
CA GLY A 6 0.25 -3.96 15.21
C GLY A 6 1.24 -2.82 15.44
N GLY A 7 2.11 -2.51 14.47
CA GLY A 7 3.02 -1.37 14.50
C GLY A 7 2.27 -0.05 14.59
N VAL A 8 2.81 0.90 15.36
CA VAL A 8 2.23 2.24 15.50
C VAL A 8 3.17 3.26 14.87
N VAL A 9 2.72 3.90 13.80
CA VAL A 9 3.46 4.95 13.11
C VAL A 9 2.89 6.31 13.49
N SER A 10 3.73 7.20 13.99
CA SER A 10 3.35 8.59 14.26
C SER A 10 3.22 9.36 12.94
N THR A 11 2.06 9.98 12.74
CA THR A 11 1.74 10.74 11.52
C THR A 11 1.16 12.08 11.91
N ILE A 12 1.46 13.12 11.14
CA ILE A 12 0.82 14.42 11.28
C ILE A 12 -0.45 14.48 10.42
N ALA A 13 -1.49 15.15 10.92
CA ALA A 13 -2.66 15.46 10.12
C ALA A 13 -2.36 16.67 9.19
N SER A 14 -3.00 16.71 8.03
CA SER A 14 -3.06 17.88 7.17
C SER A 14 -3.57 19.10 7.95
N PRO A 15 -2.89 20.26 7.85
CA PRO A 15 -3.32 21.47 8.53
C PRO A 15 -4.51 22.16 7.85
N LEU A 16 -4.84 21.78 6.61
CA LEU A 16 -5.90 22.42 5.82
C LEU A 16 -7.29 21.98 6.30
N ARG A 17 -8.22 22.93 6.34
CA ARG A 17 -9.63 22.69 6.67
C ARG A 17 -10.48 22.99 5.44
N LEU A 18 -10.65 21.98 4.60
CA LEU A 18 -11.48 22.07 3.39
C LEU A 18 -12.95 21.83 3.78
N SER A 19 -13.83 22.74 3.40
CA SER A 19 -15.26 22.70 3.76
C SER A 19 -16.05 21.67 2.97
N GLU A 20 -15.73 21.47 1.69
CA GLU A 20 -16.47 20.54 0.82
C GLU A 20 -15.79 19.16 0.73
N THR A 21 -14.47 19.12 0.74
CA THR A 21 -13.67 17.90 0.56
C THR A 21 -12.63 17.71 1.67
N PRO A 22 -13.07 17.52 2.94
CA PRO A 22 -12.14 17.33 4.05
C PRO A 22 -11.23 16.11 3.81
N PRO A 23 -9.92 16.19 4.14
CA PRO A 23 -9.00 15.06 3.99
C PRO A 23 -9.44 13.84 4.81
N ALA A 24 -9.55 12.69 4.14
CA ALA A 24 -9.88 11.42 4.79
C ALA A 24 -8.63 10.56 4.99
N TYR A 25 -8.37 10.14 6.23
CA TYR A 25 -7.24 9.28 6.59
C TYR A 25 -7.68 7.81 6.68
N VAL A 26 -8.02 7.24 5.54
CA VAL A 26 -8.65 5.90 5.45
C VAL A 26 -7.66 4.74 5.51
N ARG A 27 -6.39 4.97 5.15
CA ARG A 27 -5.38 3.92 5.09
C ARG A 27 -4.19 4.30 5.95
N THR A 28 -3.70 3.33 6.71
CA THR A 28 -2.43 3.45 7.41
C THR A 28 -1.26 3.44 6.44
N PRO A 29 -0.08 3.94 6.85
CA PRO A 29 1.13 3.79 6.05
C PRO A 29 1.34 2.30 5.69
N PRO A 30 1.55 1.98 4.40
CA PRO A 30 1.73 0.60 3.97
C PRO A 30 3.03 0.01 4.51
N ALA A 31 3.03 -1.28 4.77
CA ALA A 31 4.26 -2.03 4.99
C ALA A 31 5.01 -2.26 3.67
N LEU A 32 6.26 -2.71 3.76
CA LEU A 32 7.04 -3.09 2.59
C LEU A 32 6.32 -4.24 1.85
N GLY A 33 5.97 -4.01 0.58
CA GLY A 33 5.35 -5.02 -0.28
C GLY A 33 3.82 -5.09 -0.26
N ASP A 34 3.12 -4.28 0.55
CA ASP A 34 1.66 -4.33 0.74
C ASP A 34 0.82 -4.29 -0.55
N SER A 35 1.32 -3.63 -1.59
CA SER A 35 0.62 -3.47 -2.88
C SER A 35 1.33 -4.17 -4.05
N THR A 36 2.41 -4.93 -3.81
CA THR A 36 3.22 -5.52 -4.91
C THR A 36 2.36 -6.41 -5.81
N ASP A 37 1.67 -7.40 -5.24
CA ASP A 37 0.82 -8.32 -6.00
C ASP A 37 -0.36 -7.62 -6.68
N GLN A 38 -0.90 -6.57 -6.05
CA GLN A 38 -2.01 -5.81 -6.62
C GLN A 38 -1.54 -5.09 -7.88
N VAL A 39 -0.41 -4.38 -7.82
CA VAL A 39 0.13 -3.64 -8.96
C VAL A 39 0.55 -4.58 -10.08
N LEU A 40 1.22 -5.69 -9.76
CA LEU A 40 1.62 -6.69 -10.76
C LEU A 40 0.40 -7.26 -11.51
N ARG A 41 -0.69 -7.56 -10.80
CA ARG A 41 -1.92 -8.10 -11.41
C ARG A 41 -2.75 -7.05 -12.14
N GLU A 42 -3.03 -5.93 -11.50
CA GLU A 42 -4.02 -4.96 -12.00
C GLU A 42 -3.42 -3.98 -13.00
N VAL A 43 -2.15 -3.58 -12.80
CA VAL A 43 -1.50 -2.57 -13.65
C VAL A 43 -0.70 -3.22 -14.76
N LEU A 44 0.04 -4.30 -14.46
CA LEU A 44 0.89 -4.99 -15.43
C LEU A 44 0.22 -6.23 -16.04
N ALA A 45 -0.98 -6.60 -15.59
CA ALA A 45 -1.73 -7.76 -16.07
C ALA A 45 -0.96 -9.09 -15.94
N TYR A 46 -0.08 -9.21 -14.93
CA TYR A 46 0.67 -10.45 -14.71
C TYR A 46 -0.23 -11.53 -14.10
N ASP A 47 -0.08 -12.74 -14.62
CA ASP A 47 -0.71 -13.92 -14.05
C ASP A 47 0.05 -14.45 -12.83
N ALA A 48 -0.52 -15.46 -12.16
CA ALA A 48 0.07 -16.05 -10.96
C ALA A 48 1.44 -16.70 -11.22
N GLN A 49 1.67 -17.21 -12.43
CA GLN A 49 2.91 -17.89 -12.79
C GLN A 49 4.05 -16.89 -13.00
N GLN A 50 3.76 -15.77 -13.67
CA GLN A 50 4.69 -14.66 -13.85
C GLN A 50 5.11 -14.05 -12.51
N ILE A 51 4.15 -13.83 -11.61
CA ILE A 51 4.44 -13.28 -10.26
C ILE A 51 5.28 -14.27 -9.44
N ALA A 52 4.99 -15.58 -9.52
CA ALA A 52 5.79 -16.59 -8.85
C ALA A 52 7.24 -16.61 -9.34
N ALA A 53 7.47 -16.47 -10.65
CA ALA A 53 8.82 -16.40 -11.22
C ALA A 53 9.62 -15.18 -10.75
N LEU A 54 8.96 -14.02 -10.59
CA LEU A 54 9.60 -12.82 -10.03
C LEU A 54 10.03 -13.00 -8.57
N ARG A 55 9.21 -13.70 -7.78
CA ARG A 55 9.53 -14.02 -6.38
C ARG A 55 10.69 -15.02 -6.28
N ASP A 56 10.68 -16.05 -7.13
CA ASP A 56 11.74 -17.06 -7.17
C ASP A 56 13.09 -16.45 -7.56
N SER A 57 13.08 -15.53 -8.51
CA SER A 57 14.26 -14.75 -8.91
C SER A 57 14.65 -13.63 -7.94
N ARG A 58 13.90 -13.43 -6.83
CA ARG A 58 14.13 -12.38 -5.83
C ARG A 58 14.17 -10.96 -6.40
N VAL A 59 13.42 -10.72 -7.48
CA VAL A 59 13.23 -9.39 -8.05
C VAL A 59 12.17 -8.60 -7.28
N VAL A 60 11.21 -9.30 -6.67
CA VAL A 60 10.15 -8.76 -5.82
C VAL A 60 10.02 -9.49 -4.50
#